data_AF-A0A2I0QMS3-F1
#
_entry.id   AF-A0A2I0QMS3-F1
#
_cell.length_a   1.000
_cell.length_b   1.000
_cell.length_c   1.000
_cell.angle_alpha   90.00
_cell.angle_beta   90.00
_cell.angle_gamma   90.00
#
_symmetry.space_group_name_H-M   'P 1'
#
loop_
_entity.id
_entity.type
_entity.pdbx_description
1 polymer ?
#
loop_
_entity_poly.entity_id
_entity_poly.type
_entity_poly.pdbx_seq_one_letter_code
_entity_poly.pdbx_strand_id
1 'polypeptide(L)' 'MTEVSVMPSECFETFGRVIIESFRVGVPVIGSNIGGIPEIIQEEHNGFLFEP' A
#
# COMPACT_ATOMS: atom_id res chain seq x y z
N MET A 1 11.59 5.44 -13.68
CA MET A 1 10.49 6.11 -12.96
C MET A 1 9.49 5.02 -12.63
N THR A 2 9.09 4.88 -11.37
CA THR A 2 8.09 3.87 -10.97
C THR A 2 6.72 4.50 -11.08
N GLU A 3 5.77 3.81 -11.70
CA GLU A 3 4.41 4.35 -11.91
C GLU A 3 3.43 3.86 -10.83
N VAL A 4 3.69 2.69 -10.26
CA VAL A 4 2.89 2.08 -9.18
C VAL A 4 3.77 1.14 -8.34
N SER A 5 3.51 1.06 -7.03
CA SER A 5 4.15 0.11 -6.12
C SER A 5 3.13 -0.93 -5.66
N VAL A 6 3.55 -2.19 -5.51
CA VAL A 6 2.67 -3.28 -5.07
C VAL A 6 3.19 -3.82 -3.75
N MET A 7 2.31 -3.93 -2.75
CA MET A 7 2.58 -4.45 -1.41
C MET A 7 1.79 -5.74 -1.18
N PRO A 8 2.27 -6.90 -1.69
CA PRO A 8 1.55 -8.17 -1.68
C PRO A 8 1.86 -8.97 -0.41
N SER A 9 1.63 -8.37 0.76
CA SER A 9 1.91 -9.04 2.03
C SER A 9 0.90 -10.15 2.29
N GLU A 10 1.39 -11.37 2.47
CA GLU A 10 0.62 -12.53 2.97
C GLU A 10 0.59 -12.61 4.51
N CYS A 11 1.42 -11.78 5.15
CA CYS A 11 1.62 -11.75 6.59
C CYS A 11 1.19 -10.40 7.17
N PHE A 12 0.89 -10.39 8.47
CA PHE A 12 0.49 -9.18 9.17
C PHE A 12 1.62 -8.14 9.15
N GLU A 13 1.34 -6.98 8.56
CA GLU A 13 2.24 -5.82 8.52
C GLU A 13 1.69 -4.76 9.47
N THR A 14 2.52 -4.22 10.37
CA THR A 14 2.01 -3.33 11.43
C THR A 14 1.98 -1.86 11.03
N PHE A 15 2.97 -1.40 10.24
CA PHE A 15 3.15 0.05 10.01
C PHE A 15 3.29 0.44 8.53
N GLY A 16 3.58 -0.49 7.62
CA GLY A 16 3.51 -0.21 6.18
C GLY A 16 4.46 0.90 5.70
N ARG A 17 5.69 0.99 6.26
CA ARG A 17 6.66 2.06 5.93
C ARG A 17 6.92 2.22 4.43
N VAL A 18 6.96 1.10 3.70
CA VAL A 18 7.17 1.07 2.25
C VAL A 18 6.06 1.81 1.50
N ILE A 19 4.82 1.76 2.02
CA ILE A 19 3.66 2.48 1.48
C ILE A 19 3.87 3.99 1.65
N ILE A 20 4.32 4.43 2.83
CA ILE A 20 4.61 5.84 3.12
C ILE A 20 5.77 6.36 2.24
N GLU A 21 6.81 5.56 2.06
CA GLU A 21 7.96 5.89 1.20
C GLU A 21 7.53 6.02 -0.27
N SER A 22 6.61 5.17 -0.73
CA SER A 22 6.01 5.26 -2.08
C SER A 22 5.22 6.56 -2.25
N PHE A 23 4.37 6.90 -1.27
CA PHE A 23 3.62 8.17 -1.29
C PHE A 23 4.54 9.40 -1.27
N ARG A 24 5.69 9.33 -0.60
CA ARG A 24 6.64 10.44 -0.53
C ARG A 24 7.23 10.82 -1.89
N VAL A 25 7.30 9.87 -2.81
CA VAL A 25 7.75 10.09 -4.20
C VAL A 25 6.58 10.20 -5.19
N GLY A 26 5.35 10.32 -4.70
CA GLY A 26 4.15 10.49 -5.53
C GLY A 26 3.69 9.21 -6.25
N VAL A 27 4.09 8.03 -5.75
CA VAL A 27 3.74 6.74 -6.34
C VAL A 27 2.57 6.12 -5.57
N PRO A 28 1.42 5.85 -6.21
CA PRO A 28 0.30 5.16 -5.58
C PRO A 28 0.63 3.69 -5.31
N VAL A 29 -0.13 3.07 -4.40
CA VAL A 29 0.15 1.70 -3.93
C VAL A 29 -1.04 0.78 -4.13
N ILE A 30 -0.81 -0.43 -4.65
CA ILE A 30 -1.76 -1.54 -4.62
C ILE A 30 -1.34 -2.48 -3.47
N GLY A 31 -2.17 -2.64 -2.44
CA GLY A 31 -1.77 -3.37 -1.22
C GLY A 31 -2.75 -4.47 -0.81
N SER A 32 -2.24 -5.49 -0.13
CA SER A 32 -3.08 -6.53 0.48
C SER A 32 -3.94 -5.96 1.61
N ASN A 33 -5.20 -6.37 1.70
CA ASN A 33 -6.16 -5.98 2.73
C ASN A 33 -5.92 -6.73 4.05
N ILE A 34 -4.72 -6.56 4.63
CA ILE A 34 -4.27 -7.25 5.84
C ILE A 34 -3.43 -6.32 6.73
N GLY A 35 -3.51 -6.53 8.04
CA GLY A 35 -2.74 -5.77 9.01
C GLY A 35 -3.07 -4.27 8.98
N GLY A 36 -2.05 -3.43 9.10
CA GLY A 36 -2.13 -1.98 9.03
C GLY A 36 -2.04 -1.40 7.61
N ILE A 37 -1.95 -2.23 6.57
CA ILE A 37 -1.97 -1.78 5.17
C ILE A 37 -3.27 -1.02 4.83
N PRO A 38 -4.49 -1.54 5.14
CA PRO A 38 -5.75 -0.82 4.87
C PRO A 38 -5.94 0.44 5.71
N GLU A 39 -5.13 0.68 6.74
CA GLU A 39 -5.17 1.94 7.50
C GLU A 39 -4.46 3.09 6.77
N ILE A 40 -3.58 2.77 5.81
CA ILE A 40 -2.73 3.73 5.10
C ILE A 40 -3.27 4.02 3.69
N ILE A 41 -3.84 3.00 3.04
CA ILE A 41 -4.41 3.10 1.69
C ILE A 41 -5.87 3.56 1.78
N GLN A 42 -6.20 4.60 1.01
CA GLN A 42 -7.56 5.09 0.79
C GLN A 42 -7.93 4.79 -0.67
N GLU A 43 -8.92 3.91 -0.85
CA GLU A 43 -9.36 3.47 -2.18
C GLU A 43 -9.68 4.64 -3.09
N GLU A 44 -9.23 4.50 -4.35
CA GLU A 44 -9.42 5.46 -5.43
C GLU A 44 -8.77 6.84 -5.20
N HIS A 45 -8.09 7.05 -4.07
CA HIS A 45 -7.44 8.31 -3.73
C HIS A 45 -5.90 8.20 -3.80
N ASN A 46 -5.31 7.24 -3.09
CA ASN A 46 -3.85 7.05 -3.06
C ASN A 46 -3.42 5.61 -3.40
N GLY A 47 -4.37 4.73 -3.69
CA GLY A 47 -4.09 3.32 -3.95
C GLY A 47 -5.33 2.47 -4.18
N PHE A 48 -5.08 1.17 -4.25
CA PHE A 48 -6.09 0.11 -4.30
C PHE A 48 -5.78 -1.00 -3.29
N LEU A 49 -6.81 -1.67 -2.78
CA LEU A 49 -6.70 -2.82 -1.89
C LEU A 49 -7.16 -4.10 -2.61
N PHE A 50 -6.50 -5.23 -2.31
CA PHE A 50 -6.90 -6.55 -2.79
C PHE A 50 -6.80 -7.59 -1.68
N GLU A 51 -7.55 -8.69 -1.81
CA GLU A 51 -7.45 -9.81 -0.87
C GLU A 51 -6.15 -10.61 -1.14
N PRO A 52 -5.27 -10.80 -0.14
CA PRO A 52 -4.01 -11.55 -0.30
C PRO A 52 -4.25 -13.00 -0.78
#